data_AF-A0A3D3X8Z6-F1
#
_entry.id   AF-A0A3D3X8Z6-F1
#
_cell.length_a   1.000
_cell.length_b   1.000
_cell.length_c   1.000
_cell.angle_alpha   90.00
_cell.angle_beta   90.00
_cell.angle_gamma   90.00
#
_symmetry.space_group_name_H-M   'P 1'
#
loop_
_entity.id
_entity.type
_entity.pdbx_description
1 polymer ?
#
loop_
_entity_poly.entity_id
_entity_poly.type
_entity_poly.pdbx_seq_one_letter_code
_entity_poly.pdbx_strand_id
1 'polypeptide(L)' 'MELTINNKKHQVDVEADTPLLWVLRDTLNLTGTKYGCG' A
#
# COMPACT_ATOMS: atom_id res chain seq x y z
N MET A 1 -2.92 10.37 -3.23
CA MET A 1 -1.46 10.45 -2.99
C MET A 1 -0.70 9.68 -4.09
N GLU A 2 0.53 10.08 -4.44
CA GLU A 2 1.40 9.32 -5.37
C GLU A 2 2.47 8.55 -4.57
N LEU A 3 2.56 7.22 -4.78
CA LEU A 3 3.54 6.33 -4.17
C LEU A 3 4.40 5.67 -5.26
N THR A 4 5.71 5.54 -5.00
CA THR A 4 6.59 4.73 -5.86
C THR A 4 6.88 3.40 -5.16
N ILE A 5 6.41 2.29 -5.73
CA ILE A 5 6.53 0.94 -5.17
C ILE A 5 7.11 0.03 -6.24
N ASN A 6 8.15 -0.74 -5.92
CA ASN A 6 8.83 -1.64 -6.87
C ASN A 6 9.17 -0.95 -8.20
N ASN A 7 9.70 0.28 -8.12
CA ASN A 7 10.06 1.14 -9.26
C ASN A 7 8.89 1.57 -10.17
N LYS A 8 7.64 1.36 -9.74
CA LYS A 8 6.42 1.81 -10.44
C LYS A 8 5.71 2.89 -9.64
N LYS A 9 5.19 3.89 -10.35
CA LYS A 9 4.36 4.94 -9.74
C LYS A 9 2.91 4.46 -9.63
N HIS A 10 2.32 4.69 -8.47
CA HIS A 10 0.94 4.35 -8.14
C HIS A 10 0.24 5.60 -7.60
N GLN A 11 -0.83 6.01 -8.29
CA GLN A 11 -1.78 6.97 -7.74
C GLN A 11 -2.77 6.20 -6.88
N VAL A 12 -2.91 6.62 -5.62
CA VAL A 12 -3.75 5.95 -4.64
C VAL A 12 -4.66 6.96 -3.98
N ASP A 13 -5.96 6.67 -3.98
CA ASP A 13 -6.99 7.54 -3.44
C ASP A 13 -7.41 7.00 -2.07
N VAL A 14 -6.72 7.46 -1.03
CA VAL A 14 -6.89 7.04 0.36
C VAL A 14 -6.61 8.22 1.27
N GLU A 15 -7.25 8.23 2.45
CA GLU A 15 -7.00 9.23 3.49
C GLU A 15 -5.57 9.17 3.99
N ALA A 16 -5.01 10.31 4.41
CA ALA A 16 -3.60 10.41 4.81
C ALA A 16 -3.25 9.64 6.09
N ASP A 17 -4.25 9.31 6.92
CA ASP A 17 -4.14 8.48 8.11
C ASP A 17 -4.31 6.97 7.82
N THR A 18 -4.61 6.60 6.56
CA THR A 18 -4.73 5.20 6.15
C THR A 18 -3.37 4.50 6.32
N PRO A 19 -3.30 3.39 7.06
CA PRO A 19 -2.04 2.67 7.24
C PRO A 19 -1.47 2.18 5.91
N LEU A 20 -0.17 2.42 5.68
CA LEU A 20 0.50 2.04 4.43
C LEU A 20 0.34 0.55 4.10
N LEU A 21 0.29 -0.32 5.12
CA LEU A 21 0.04 -1.75 4.92
C LEU A 21 -1.31 -2.03 4.24
N TRP A 22 -2.38 -1.33 4.63
CA TRP A 22 -3.71 -1.45 4.03
C TRP A 22 -3.70 -0.93 2.59
N VAL A 23 -3.01 0.19 2.34
CA VAL A 23 -2.83 0.73 0.98
C VAL A 23 -2.15 -0.29 0.06
N LEU A 24 -1.09 -0.95 0.55
CA LEU A 24 -0.37 -1.97 -0.22
C LEU A 24 -1.22 -3.23 -0.43
N ARG A 25 -1.92 -3.71 0.60
CA ARG A 25 -2.65 -4.99 0.56
C ARG A 25 -4.01 -4.90 -0.09
N ASP A 26 -4.81 -3.90 0.28
CA ASP A 26 -6.22 -3.81 -0.11
C ASP A 26 -6.39 -2.96 -1.36
N THR A 27 -5.69 -1.82 -1.46
CA THR A 27 -5.81 -0.95 -2.63
C THR A 27 -4.95 -1.41 -3.80
N LEU A 28 -3.72 -1.84 -3.54
CA LEU A 28 -2.76 -2.26 -4.58
C LEU A 28 -2.65 -3.77 -4.74
N ASN A 29 -3.39 -4.54 -3.95
CA ASN A 29 -3.45 -6.00 -3.99
C ASN A 29 -2.08 -6.72 -3.90
N LEU A 30 -1.10 -6.09 -3.22
CA LEU A 30 0.26 -6.59 -3.01
C LEU A 30 0.35 -7.48 -1.77
N THR A 31 -0.35 -8.61 -1.82
CA THR A 31 -0.56 -9.53 -0.69
C THR A 31 0.63 -10.44 -0.35
N GLY A 32 1.70 -10.43 -1.16
CA GLY A 32 2.95 -11.16 -0.90
C GLY A 32 3.79 -10.57 0.24
N THR A 33 3.43 -9.37 0.74
CA THR A 33 4.06 -8.78 1.92
C THR A 33 3.67 -9.58 3.16
N LYS A 34 4.58 -10.44 3.63
CA LYS A 34 4.43 -11.19 4.88
C LYS A 34 4.36 -10.20 6.04
N TYR A 35 3.19 -10.08 6.65
CA TYR A 35 2.99 -9.32 7.88
C TYR A 35 2.83 -10.32 9.04
N GLY A 36 3.72 -10.21 10.03
CA GLY A 36 3.78 -11.08 11.21
C GLY A 36 2.76 -10.67 12.28
N CYS A 37 3.09 -10.84 13.57
CA CYS A 37 2.16 -10.72 14.70
C CYS A 37 1.66 -9.29 15.06
N GLY A 38 1.45 -8.42 14.07
CA GLY A 38 0.92 -7.06 14.28
C GLY A 38 1.99 -6.02 14.40
#